data_AF-A0A7Y5SA01-F1
#
_entry.id   AF-A0A7Y5SA01-F1
#
_cell.length_a   1.000
_cell.length_b   1.000
_cell.length_c   1.000
_cell.angle_alpha   90.00
_cell.angle_beta   90.00
_cell.angle_gamma   90.00
#
_symmetry.space_group_name_H-M   'P 1'
#
loop_
_entity.id
_entity.type
_entity.pdbx_description
1 polymer ?
#
loop_
_entity_poly.entity_id
_entity_poly.type
_entity_poly.pdbx_seq_one_letter_code
_entity_poly.pdbx_strand_id
1 'polypeptide(L)'
;MAGRTSTSVGMGIAITVLSVLALGFFVLATVFYGKFNKAQGELKSQAANVEQYVKASEQQRDDIRQMLQPAKAKNKSVVGYLAESMQTAMQRVTGNKNDSPEAFSEKLSKVDGADSASLLSLIEDRAGRIKALEDQVAAAEAARAAALADKQAEVDRVKGIEDRHAATLAAISAQVEEYKKEVDTFRDGTNKARGDMEARVSSITSEFAQREQELSARISKLQEENLVAAGQIAKLRGERNQELFKGRSEESLVDAKVVALKPNENAIVIGIGKKQKVDVGMSFAIYADAASIKVDPASGEYPRGKANVEVIAVSDTTSTCRLLSESKGNPVAVGDSVANALYDPSKTYSFLIYGNFDVNNDAIATPTEQSDLKALIEGWGGKSVDDLGGDVDFLVLGQRPILPPRPGADAPIEILQEYIRLSRIVERYDTLYKQAISTGLPVLNENRLYTLIGRERAGAR
;
A
#
# COMPACT_ATOMS: atom_id res chain seq x y z
N MET A 1 -20.56 -28.84 183.24
CA MET A 1 -19.32 -28.11 183.56
C MET A 1 -19.20 -26.92 182.63
N ALA A 2 -18.84 -25.76 183.17
CA ALA A 2 -18.53 -24.49 182.49
C ALA A 2 -17.65 -24.71 181.24
N GLY A 3 -17.78 -23.98 180.12
CA GLY A 3 -18.03 -22.55 180.00
C GLY A 3 -16.70 -21.82 179.83
N ARG A 4 -16.23 -21.67 178.58
CA ARG A 4 -15.25 -20.69 178.10
C ARG A 4 -15.07 -20.82 176.58
N THR A 5 -15.91 -20.13 175.82
CA THR A 5 -15.66 -19.83 174.39
C THR A 5 -14.81 -18.57 174.32
N SER A 6 -13.49 -18.75 174.32
CA SER A 6 -12.56 -17.69 173.91
C SER A 6 -12.57 -17.63 172.38
N THR A 7 -13.28 -16.67 171.81
CA THR A 7 -13.04 -16.26 170.42
C THR A 7 -11.62 -15.73 170.38
N SER A 8 -10.68 -16.51 169.81
CA SER A 8 -9.29 -16.09 169.75
C SER A 8 -9.18 -14.85 168.87
N VAL A 9 -8.28 -13.93 169.23
CA VAL A 9 -7.94 -12.74 168.44
C VAL A 9 -7.64 -13.09 166.97
N GLY A 10 -7.14 -14.32 166.71
CA GLY A 10 -6.91 -14.85 165.37
C GLY A 10 -8.18 -14.99 164.52
N MET A 11 -9.35 -15.27 165.12
CA MET A 11 -10.62 -15.39 164.38
C MET A 11 -11.17 -14.02 163.97
N GLY A 12 -11.01 -12.98 164.79
CA GLY A 12 -11.38 -11.60 164.43
C GLY A 12 -10.50 -10.99 163.34
N ILE A 13 -9.19 -11.28 163.37
CA ILE A 13 -8.25 -10.90 162.32
C ILE A 13 -8.55 -11.68 161.03
N ALA A 14 -8.83 -12.98 161.12
CA ALA A 14 -9.18 -13.80 159.95
C ALA A 14 -10.45 -13.29 159.27
N ILE A 15 -11.51 -12.93 160.02
CA ILE A 15 -12.76 -12.42 159.44
C ILE A 15 -12.56 -11.05 158.80
N THR A 16 -11.77 -10.15 159.41
CA THR A 16 -11.49 -8.82 158.83
C THR A 16 -10.62 -8.92 157.57
N VAL A 17 -9.57 -9.75 157.59
CA VAL A 17 -8.74 -10.03 156.41
C VAL A 17 -9.55 -10.71 155.30
N LEU A 18 -10.40 -11.69 155.64
CA LEU A 18 -11.28 -12.35 154.68
C LEU A 18 -12.30 -11.36 154.10
N SER A 19 -12.86 -10.45 154.90
CA SER A 19 -13.82 -9.44 154.43
C SER A 19 -13.16 -8.41 153.51
N VAL A 20 -11.94 -7.96 153.83
CA VAL A 20 -11.16 -7.04 152.98
C VAL A 20 -10.71 -7.73 151.70
N LEU A 21 -10.28 -8.99 151.76
CA LEU A 21 -9.94 -9.78 150.58
C LEU A 21 -11.16 -10.06 149.72
N ALA A 22 -12.30 -10.44 150.31
CA ALA A 22 -13.54 -10.66 149.58
C ALA A 22 -14.02 -9.38 148.91
N LEU A 23 -13.93 -8.22 149.59
CA LEU A 23 -14.24 -6.92 149.01
C LEU A 23 -13.26 -6.56 147.87
N GLY A 24 -11.96 -6.77 148.06
CA GLY A 24 -10.94 -6.55 147.04
C GLY A 24 -11.13 -7.43 145.80
N PHE A 25 -11.42 -8.72 146.00
CA PHE A 25 -11.76 -9.65 144.93
C PHE A 25 -13.06 -9.27 144.24
N PHE A 26 -14.07 -8.81 144.97
CA PHE A 26 -15.34 -8.36 144.39
C PHE A 26 -15.16 -7.10 143.53
N VAL A 27 -14.38 -6.13 144.00
CA VAL A 27 -14.05 -4.91 143.22
C VAL A 27 -13.23 -5.26 141.98
N LEU A 28 -12.20 -6.10 142.11
CA LEU A 28 -11.41 -6.58 140.97
C LEU A 28 -12.27 -7.33 139.96
N ALA A 29 -13.11 -8.26 140.41
CA ALA A 29 -14.02 -9.01 139.54
C ALA A 29 -14.97 -8.07 138.79
N THR A 30 -15.52 -7.06 139.45
CA THR A 30 -16.41 -6.07 138.82
C THR A 30 -15.67 -5.23 137.76
N VAL A 31 -14.45 -4.77 138.05
CA VAL A 31 -13.63 -4.00 137.10
C VAL A 31 -13.19 -4.86 135.92
N PHE A 32 -12.73 -6.09 136.15
CA PHE A 32 -12.35 -7.02 135.09
C PHE A 32 -13.54 -7.45 134.25
N TYR A 33 -14.71 -7.68 134.85
CA TYR A 33 -15.94 -7.96 134.13
C TYR A 33 -16.38 -6.77 133.27
N GLY A 34 -16.29 -5.55 133.80
CA GLY A 34 -16.53 -4.32 133.03
C GLY A 34 -15.56 -4.15 131.86
N LYS A 35 -14.25 -4.39 132.07
CA LYS A 35 -13.24 -4.35 130.99
C LYS A 35 -13.44 -5.46 129.96
N PHE A 36 -13.78 -6.67 130.39
CA PHE A 36 -14.06 -7.80 129.52
C PHE A 36 -15.30 -7.55 128.66
N ASN A 37 -16.40 -7.07 129.25
CA ASN A 37 -17.61 -6.72 128.51
C ASN A 37 -17.35 -5.54 127.55
N LYS A 38 -16.56 -4.54 127.96
CA LYS A 38 -16.15 -3.43 127.08
C LYS A 38 -15.31 -3.94 125.92
N ALA A 39 -14.30 -4.76 126.16
CA ALA A 39 -13.47 -5.36 125.12
C ALA A 39 -14.26 -6.28 124.18
N GLN A 40 -15.21 -7.05 124.71
CA GLN A 40 -16.10 -7.89 123.91
C GLN A 40 -17.07 -7.05 123.07
N GLY A 41 -17.56 -5.93 123.62
CA GLY A 41 -18.36 -4.93 122.90
C GLY A 41 -17.55 -4.24 121.79
N GLU A 42 -16.30 -3.84 122.07
CA GLU A 42 -15.38 -3.26 121.10
C GLU A 42 -15.03 -4.26 119.99
N LEU A 43 -14.77 -5.54 120.31
CA LEU A 43 -14.50 -6.57 119.32
C LEU A 43 -15.72 -6.83 118.43
N LYS A 44 -16.93 -6.90 119.00
CA LYS A 44 -18.17 -7.00 118.21
C LYS A 44 -18.37 -5.78 117.32
N SER A 45 -18.11 -4.58 117.84
CA SER A 45 -18.21 -3.34 117.06
C SER A 45 -17.16 -3.27 115.95
N GLN A 46 -15.92 -3.68 116.20
CA GLN A 46 -14.87 -3.75 115.19
C GLN A 46 -15.17 -4.82 114.14
N ALA A 47 -15.64 -6.00 114.55
CA ALA A 47 -16.08 -7.04 113.63
C ALA A 47 -17.23 -6.54 112.74
N ALA A 48 -18.23 -5.87 113.34
CA ALA A 48 -19.33 -5.26 112.60
C ALA A 48 -18.86 -4.15 111.64
N ASN A 49 -17.87 -3.34 112.03
CA ASN A 49 -17.29 -2.31 111.17
C ASN A 49 -16.48 -2.92 110.01
N VAL A 50 -15.74 -4.01 110.23
CA VAL A 50 -15.02 -4.73 109.17
C VAL A 50 -16.00 -5.41 108.21
N GLU A 51 -17.12 -5.92 108.72
CA GLU A 51 -18.17 -6.56 107.93
C GLU A 51 -18.87 -5.59 106.94
N GLN A 52 -18.80 -4.28 107.19
CA GLN A 52 -19.23 -3.25 106.23
C GLN A 52 -18.37 -3.21 104.96
N TYR A 53 -17.13 -3.70 105.02
CA TYR A 53 -16.19 -3.71 103.90
C TYR A 53 -15.98 -5.10 103.31
N VAL A 54 -15.95 -6.14 104.15
CA VAL A 54 -15.74 -7.55 103.74
C VAL A 54 -16.50 -8.49 104.66
N LYS A 55 -17.42 -9.30 104.13
CA LYS A 55 -18.14 -10.33 104.90
C LYS A 55 -17.29 -11.58 105.10
N ALA A 56 -17.52 -12.32 106.18
CA ALA A 56 -16.77 -13.55 106.47
C ALA A 56 -16.91 -14.62 105.36
N SER A 57 -18.08 -14.69 104.70
CA SER A 57 -18.32 -15.57 103.56
C SER A 57 -17.53 -15.19 102.30
N GLU A 58 -17.18 -13.91 102.14
CA GLU A 58 -16.45 -13.39 100.99
C GLU A 58 -14.95 -13.68 101.11
N GLN A 59 -14.40 -13.69 102.34
CA GLN A 59 -12.98 -13.97 102.60
C GLN A 59 -12.54 -15.38 102.15
N GLN A 60 -13.48 -16.31 102.05
CA GLN A 60 -13.22 -17.68 101.62
C GLN A 60 -13.40 -17.90 100.12
N ARG A 61 -13.90 -16.91 99.36
CA ARG A 61 -14.07 -17.03 97.92
C ARG A 61 -12.72 -17.04 97.19
N ASP A 62 -12.61 -17.88 96.17
CA ASP A 62 -11.34 -18.08 95.45
C ASP A 62 -10.87 -16.85 94.68
N ASP A 63 -11.79 -16.07 94.12
CA ASP A 63 -11.50 -14.80 93.42
C ASP A 63 -10.86 -13.75 94.35
N ILE A 64 -11.36 -13.62 95.58
CA ILE A 64 -10.80 -12.72 96.60
C ILE A 64 -9.44 -13.23 97.10
N ARG A 65 -9.27 -14.54 97.25
CA ARG A 65 -7.98 -15.16 97.64
C ARG A 65 -6.90 -14.95 96.59
N GLN A 66 -7.25 -15.04 95.29
CA GLN A 66 -6.32 -14.78 94.20
C GLN A 66 -5.81 -13.33 94.21
N MET A 67 -6.60 -12.38 94.70
CA MET A 67 -6.21 -10.96 94.82
C MET A 67 -5.33 -10.67 96.04
N LEU A 68 -5.28 -11.56 97.04
CA LEU A 68 -4.52 -11.36 98.27
C LEU A 68 -3.01 -11.26 98.02
N GLN A 69 -2.46 -12.09 97.13
CA GLN A 69 -1.02 -12.10 96.82
C GLN A 69 -0.59 -10.81 96.10
N PRO A 70 -1.24 -10.37 95.01
CA PRO A 70 -0.98 -9.07 94.39
C PRO A 70 -1.17 -7.87 95.33
N ALA A 71 -2.20 -7.90 96.19
CA ALA A 71 -2.46 -6.83 97.14
C ALA A 71 -1.35 -6.72 98.20
N LYS A 72 -0.90 -7.86 98.76
CA LYS A 72 0.24 -7.92 99.68
C LYS A 72 1.53 -7.44 99.04
N ALA A 73 1.81 -7.86 97.79
CA ALA A 73 3.00 -7.42 97.07
C ALA A 73 3.07 -5.88 96.91
N LYS A 74 1.92 -5.20 96.87
CA LYS A 74 1.80 -3.74 96.79
C LYS A 74 1.59 -3.04 98.14
N ASN A 75 1.70 -3.75 99.27
CA ASN A 75 1.39 -3.25 100.62
C ASN A 75 -0.02 -2.66 100.75
N LYS A 76 -1.02 -3.27 100.10
CA LYS A 76 -2.42 -2.82 100.13
C LYS A 76 -3.33 -3.88 100.75
N SER A 77 -4.42 -3.43 101.37
CA SER A 77 -5.55 -4.31 101.65
C SER A 77 -6.21 -4.76 100.33
N VAL A 78 -6.93 -5.87 100.34
CA VAL A 78 -7.67 -6.33 99.14
C VAL A 78 -8.64 -5.25 98.66
N VAL A 79 -9.31 -4.55 99.58
CA VAL A 79 -10.20 -3.41 99.26
C VAL A 79 -9.42 -2.26 98.61
N GLY A 80 -8.25 -1.90 99.14
CA GLY A 80 -7.41 -0.85 98.56
C GLY A 80 -6.85 -1.20 97.18
N TYR A 81 -6.55 -2.48 96.96
CA TYR A 81 -6.12 -3.00 95.65
C TYR A 81 -7.25 -2.99 94.63
N LEU A 82 -8.46 -3.41 95.03
CA LEU A 82 -9.66 -3.37 94.20
C LEU A 82 -10.03 -1.94 93.80
N ALA A 83 -10.00 -1.01 94.76
CA ALA A 83 -10.27 0.41 94.49
C ALA A 83 -9.29 0.98 93.46
N GLU A 84 -7.98 0.74 93.60
CA GLU A 84 -6.98 1.18 92.62
C GLU A 84 -7.14 0.49 91.26
N SER A 85 -7.45 -0.81 91.24
CA SER A 85 -7.69 -1.55 90.01
C SER A 85 -8.87 -0.97 89.24
N MET A 86 -9.96 -0.64 89.93
CA MET A 86 -11.12 0.03 89.36
C MET A 86 -10.79 1.43 88.84
N GLN A 87 -10.06 2.25 89.63
CA GLN A 87 -9.58 3.56 89.19
C GLN A 87 -8.70 3.47 87.93
N THR A 88 -7.85 2.46 87.84
CA THR A 88 -7.00 2.22 86.67
C THR A 88 -7.83 1.85 85.43
N ALA A 89 -8.85 1.01 85.59
CA ALA A 89 -9.77 0.66 84.52
C ALA A 89 -10.56 1.89 84.03
N MET A 90 -11.09 2.69 84.96
CA MET A 90 -11.79 3.95 84.65
C MET A 90 -10.86 4.93 83.92
N GLN A 91 -9.63 5.13 84.40
CA GLN A 91 -8.64 5.98 83.71
C GLN A 91 -8.35 5.53 82.28
N ARG A 92 -8.29 4.22 82.03
CA ARG A 92 -7.98 3.68 80.69
C ARG A 92 -9.15 3.76 79.72
N VAL A 93 -10.39 3.64 80.21
CA VAL A 93 -11.59 3.58 79.38
C VAL A 93 -12.26 4.94 79.22
N THR A 94 -12.46 5.67 80.33
CA THR A 94 -13.17 6.98 80.32
C THR A 94 -12.22 8.17 80.40
N GLY A 95 -10.93 7.93 80.67
CA GLY A 95 -9.93 8.98 80.86
C GLY A 95 -9.96 9.64 82.25
N ASN A 96 -10.85 9.20 83.16
CA ASN A 96 -11.01 9.79 84.49
C ASN A 96 -11.05 8.73 85.60
N LYS A 97 -9.97 8.65 86.40
CA LYS A 97 -9.86 7.74 87.56
C LYS A 97 -10.85 7.98 88.70
N ASN A 98 -11.49 9.15 88.76
CA ASN A 98 -12.41 9.53 89.83
C ASN A 98 -13.88 9.29 89.49
N ASP A 99 -14.19 8.69 88.33
CA ASP A 99 -15.57 8.35 87.99
C ASP A 99 -16.15 7.35 89.01
N SER A 100 -17.46 7.46 89.27
CA SER A 100 -18.18 6.40 90.00
C SER A 100 -18.49 5.24 89.05
N PRO A 101 -18.80 4.04 89.57
CA PRO A 101 -19.25 2.92 88.73
C PRO A 101 -20.45 3.28 87.85
N GLU A 102 -21.38 4.10 88.35
CA GLU A 102 -22.55 4.58 87.62
C GLU A 102 -22.15 5.52 86.49
N ALA A 103 -21.27 6.48 86.76
CA ALA A 103 -20.75 7.41 85.75
C ALA A 103 -19.93 6.69 84.68
N PHE A 104 -19.18 5.64 85.07
CA PHE A 104 -18.46 4.77 84.14
C PHE A 104 -19.42 4.06 83.19
N SER A 105 -20.50 3.47 83.73
CA SER A 105 -21.53 2.81 82.93
C SER A 105 -22.26 3.78 81.98
N GLU A 106 -22.61 4.98 82.45
CA GLU A 106 -23.30 5.99 81.64
C GLU A 106 -22.41 6.52 80.50
N LYS A 107 -21.11 6.69 80.73
CA LYS A 107 -20.16 7.07 79.68
C LYS A 107 -20.00 5.95 78.66
N LEU A 108 -19.97 4.70 79.12
CA LEU A 108 -19.84 3.54 78.24
C LEU A 108 -21.07 3.37 77.35
N SER A 109 -22.29 3.58 77.87
CA SER A 109 -23.53 3.50 77.08
C SER A 109 -23.66 4.58 75.99
N LYS A 110 -22.83 5.64 76.04
CA LYS A 110 -22.75 6.66 74.98
C LYS A 110 -21.82 6.23 73.82
N VAL A 111 -21.12 5.10 73.97
CA VAL A 111 -20.27 4.54 72.91
C VAL A 111 -21.10 3.56 72.10
N ASP A 112 -21.38 3.90 70.84
CA ASP A 112 -22.13 3.03 69.93
C ASP A 112 -21.51 1.62 69.86
N GLY A 113 -22.33 0.62 70.22
CA GLY A 113 -21.97 -0.81 70.22
C GLY A 113 -21.42 -1.34 71.55
N ALA A 114 -21.13 -0.48 72.53
CA ALA A 114 -20.56 -0.89 73.82
C ALA A 114 -21.52 -1.68 74.72
N ASP A 115 -22.82 -1.61 74.46
CA ASP A 115 -23.83 -2.42 75.15
C ASP A 115 -23.84 -3.89 74.68
N SER A 116 -23.29 -4.16 73.48
CA SER A 116 -23.37 -5.46 72.80
C SER A 116 -22.03 -6.20 72.66
N ALA A 117 -20.92 -5.48 72.76
CA ALA A 117 -19.58 -6.01 72.56
C ALA A 117 -18.57 -5.43 73.56
N SER A 118 -17.46 -6.14 73.78
CA SER A 118 -16.37 -5.61 74.58
C SER A 118 -15.71 -4.42 73.85
N LEU A 119 -15.23 -3.44 74.60
CA LEU A 119 -14.52 -2.29 74.03
C LEU A 119 -13.31 -2.67 73.17
N LEU A 120 -12.61 -3.75 73.54
CA LEU A 120 -11.49 -4.26 72.75
C LEU A 120 -11.95 -4.73 71.37
N SER A 121 -13.07 -5.47 71.31
CA SER A 121 -13.65 -5.92 70.04
C SER A 121 -14.11 -4.75 69.17
N LEU A 122 -14.69 -3.70 69.75
CA LEU A 122 -15.08 -2.48 69.01
C LEU A 122 -13.87 -1.73 68.45
N ILE A 123 -12.76 -1.67 69.20
CA ILE A 123 -11.51 -1.04 68.74
C ILE A 123 -10.90 -1.85 67.59
N GLU A 124 -10.87 -3.18 67.71
CA GLU A 124 -10.38 -4.06 66.65
C GLU A 124 -11.22 -3.97 65.37
N ASP A 125 -12.56 -3.95 65.49
CA ASP A 125 -13.47 -3.76 64.36
C ASP A 125 -13.26 -2.38 63.70
N ARG A 126 -13.20 -1.31 64.49
CA ARG A 126 -12.92 0.04 63.98
C ARG A 126 -11.55 0.12 63.31
N ALA A 127 -10.51 -0.51 63.87
CA ALA A 127 -9.18 -0.57 63.25
C ALA A 127 -9.23 -1.33 61.92
N GLY A 128 -9.98 -2.44 61.85
CA GLY A 128 -10.22 -3.16 60.61
C GLY A 128 -10.94 -2.32 59.56
N ARG A 129 -11.98 -1.57 59.97
CA ARG A 129 -12.72 -0.67 59.08
C ARG A 129 -11.89 0.52 58.61
N ILE A 130 -11.07 1.12 59.48
CA ILE A 130 -10.14 2.20 59.10
C ILE A 130 -9.17 1.67 58.06
N LYS A 131 -8.55 0.51 58.30
CA LYS A 131 -7.65 -0.11 57.32
C LYS A 131 -8.33 -0.38 55.99
N ALA A 132 -9.56 -0.92 56.00
CA ALA A 132 -10.32 -1.17 54.78
C ALA A 132 -10.64 0.14 54.02
N LEU A 133 -10.94 1.23 54.74
CA LEU A 133 -11.17 2.54 54.15
C LEU A 133 -9.87 3.14 53.59
N GLU A 134 -8.74 2.98 54.28
CA GLU A 134 -7.42 3.40 53.80
C GLU A 134 -7.06 2.66 52.51
N ASP A 135 -7.24 1.34 52.48
CA ASP A 135 -7.03 0.51 51.29
C ASP A 135 -7.97 0.95 50.14
N GLN A 136 -9.23 1.26 50.43
CA GLN A 136 -10.19 1.75 49.45
C GLN A 136 -9.82 3.12 48.89
N VAL A 137 -9.36 4.05 49.73
CA VAL A 137 -8.89 5.38 49.31
C VAL A 137 -7.65 5.26 48.44
N ALA A 138 -6.68 4.44 48.83
CA ALA A 138 -5.47 4.19 48.04
C ALA A 138 -5.81 3.59 46.67
N ALA A 139 -6.73 2.62 46.61
CA ALA A 139 -7.20 2.04 45.36
C ALA A 139 -7.94 3.07 44.49
N ALA A 140 -8.77 3.92 45.09
CA ALA A 140 -9.49 4.98 44.37
C ALA A 140 -8.53 6.06 43.81
N GLU A 141 -7.49 6.43 44.55
CA GLU A 141 -6.47 7.36 44.10
C GLU A 141 -5.64 6.78 42.95
N ALA A 142 -5.25 5.50 43.04
CA ALA A 142 -4.56 4.80 41.96
C ALA A 142 -5.43 4.73 40.70
N ALA A 143 -6.71 4.38 40.83
CA ALA A 143 -7.66 4.35 39.72
C ALA A 143 -7.86 5.74 39.08
N ARG A 144 -7.95 6.79 39.90
CA ARG A 144 -8.03 8.18 39.43
C ARG A 144 -6.76 8.58 38.66
N ALA A 145 -5.58 8.24 39.17
CA ALA A 145 -4.32 8.53 38.51
C ALA A 145 -4.21 7.82 37.14
N ALA A 146 -4.61 6.55 37.08
CA ALA A 146 -4.68 5.79 35.83
C ALA A 146 -5.65 6.44 34.83
N ALA A 147 -6.87 6.78 35.26
CA ALA A 147 -7.86 7.43 34.40
C ALA A 147 -7.40 8.80 33.86
N LEU A 148 -6.62 9.57 34.65
CA LEU A 148 -6.03 10.82 34.19
C LEU A 148 -4.92 10.59 33.15
N ALA A 149 -4.09 9.56 33.35
CA ALA A 149 -3.06 9.17 32.38
C ALA A 149 -3.69 8.70 31.05
N ASP A 150 -4.72 7.84 31.12
CA ASP A 150 -5.45 7.37 29.95
C ASP A 150 -6.13 8.52 29.20
N LYS A 151 -6.75 9.46 29.93
CA LYS A 151 -7.32 10.66 29.33
C LYS A 151 -6.27 11.49 28.60
N GLN A 152 -5.09 11.68 29.20
CA GLN A 152 -4.02 12.45 28.57
C GLN A 152 -3.50 11.74 27.31
N ALA A 153 -3.29 10.42 27.37
CA ALA A 153 -2.90 9.62 26.22
C ALA A 153 -3.92 9.73 25.07
N GLU A 154 -5.21 9.75 25.40
CA GLU A 154 -6.28 9.91 24.39
C GLU A 154 -6.31 11.32 23.79
N VAL A 155 -6.09 12.36 24.61
CA VAL A 155 -5.94 13.74 24.11
C VAL A 155 -4.76 13.85 23.15
N ASP A 156 -3.61 13.27 23.50
CA ASP A 156 -2.42 13.28 22.64
C ASP A 156 -2.64 12.47 21.35
N ARG A 157 -3.37 11.35 21.45
CA ARG A 157 -3.77 10.53 20.29
C ARG A 157 -4.66 11.32 19.33
N VAL A 158 -5.70 11.98 19.85
CA VAL A 158 -6.64 12.80 19.05
C VAL A 158 -5.90 13.96 18.39
N LYS A 159 -5.06 14.69 19.14
CA LYS A 159 -4.24 15.77 18.58
C LYS A 159 -3.34 15.27 17.46
N GLY A 160 -2.67 14.14 17.64
CA GLY A 160 -1.86 13.53 16.58
C GLY A 160 -2.67 13.09 15.36
N ILE A 161 -3.96 12.78 15.51
CA ILE A 161 -4.87 12.50 14.39
C ILE A 161 -5.24 13.79 13.67
N GLU A 162 -5.58 14.85 14.39
CA GLU A 162 -5.89 16.17 13.84
C GLU A 162 -4.70 16.75 13.05
N ASP A 163 -3.48 16.66 13.60
CA ASP A 163 -2.25 17.11 12.93
C ASP A 163 -2.00 16.36 11.63
N ARG A 164 -2.20 15.03 11.62
CA ARG A 164 -2.08 14.20 10.40
C ARG A 164 -3.16 14.57 9.37
N HIS A 165 -4.40 14.76 9.80
CA HIS A 165 -5.48 15.19 8.91
C HIS A 165 -5.21 16.56 8.31
N ALA A 166 -4.74 17.53 9.10
CA ALA A 166 -4.37 18.85 8.61
C ALA A 166 -3.23 18.76 7.58
N ALA A 167 -2.21 17.95 7.84
CA ALA A 167 -1.13 17.71 6.89
C ALA A 167 -1.62 17.05 5.59
N THR A 168 -2.53 16.06 5.69
CA THR A 168 -3.14 15.42 4.52
C THR A 168 -3.99 16.41 3.71
N LEU A 169 -4.80 17.25 4.37
CA LEU A 169 -5.61 18.27 3.68
C LEU A 169 -4.72 19.31 2.98
N ALA A 170 -3.63 19.73 3.61
CA ALA A 170 -2.66 20.62 2.99
C ALA A 170 -1.99 19.98 1.77
N ALA A 171 -1.59 18.71 1.86
CA ALA A 171 -1.01 17.96 0.74
C ALA A 171 -1.99 17.78 -0.42
N ILE A 172 -3.24 17.41 -0.14
CA ILE A 172 -4.30 17.29 -1.15
C ILE A 172 -4.55 18.65 -1.80
N SER A 173 -4.63 19.73 -1.02
CA SER A 173 -4.84 21.07 -1.56
C SER A 173 -3.68 21.49 -2.48
N ALA A 174 -2.44 21.17 -2.10
CA ALA A 174 -1.27 21.43 -2.93
C ALA A 174 -1.31 20.65 -4.25
N GLN A 175 -1.67 19.35 -4.20
CA GLN A 175 -1.85 18.52 -5.40
C GLN A 175 -2.96 19.05 -6.31
N VAL A 176 -4.08 19.49 -5.75
CA VAL A 176 -5.19 20.08 -6.53
C VAL A 176 -4.74 21.36 -7.24
N GLU A 177 -3.99 22.23 -6.56
CA GLU A 177 -3.43 23.44 -7.18
C GLU A 177 -2.38 23.12 -8.26
N GLU A 178 -1.56 22.09 -8.07
CA GLU A 178 -0.63 21.60 -9.09
C GLU A 178 -1.36 21.06 -10.33
N TYR A 179 -2.35 20.17 -10.13
CA TYR A 179 -3.18 19.67 -11.23
C TYR A 179 -3.92 20.77 -11.95
N LYS A 180 -4.43 21.77 -11.22
CA LYS A 180 -5.08 22.93 -11.84
C LYS A 180 -4.11 23.69 -12.75
N LYS A 181 -2.88 23.94 -12.30
CA LYS A 181 -1.83 24.59 -13.12
C LYS A 181 -1.45 23.74 -14.33
N GLU A 182 -1.37 22.42 -14.18
CA GLU A 182 -1.08 21.51 -15.29
C GLU A 182 -2.20 21.53 -16.33
N VAL A 183 -3.47 21.49 -15.88
CA VAL A 183 -4.65 21.62 -16.75
C VAL A 183 -4.68 22.97 -17.46
N ASP A 184 -4.41 24.08 -16.76
CA ASP A 184 -4.34 25.41 -17.38
C ASP A 184 -3.24 25.47 -18.43
N THR A 185 -2.05 24.92 -18.13
CA THR A 185 -0.92 24.83 -19.07
C THR A 185 -1.27 23.99 -20.30
N PHE A 186 -1.93 22.84 -20.09
CA PHE A 186 -2.36 21.97 -21.18
C PHE A 186 -3.43 22.65 -22.05
N ARG A 187 -4.38 23.35 -21.42
CA ARG A 187 -5.44 24.10 -22.12
C ARG A 187 -4.85 25.21 -22.96
N ASP A 188 -3.93 25.99 -22.39
CA ASP A 188 -3.26 27.09 -23.09
C ASP A 188 -2.36 26.57 -24.22
N GLY A 189 -1.62 25.48 -23.97
CA GLY A 189 -0.83 24.79 -24.99
C GLY A 189 -1.69 24.26 -26.15
N THR A 190 -2.85 23.67 -25.84
CA THR A 190 -3.79 23.17 -26.86
C THR A 190 -4.41 24.30 -27.66
N ASN A 191 -4.84 25.38 -27.00
CA ASN A 191 -5.38 26.57 -27.66
C ASN A 191 -4.34 27.22 -28.57
N LYS A 192 -3.08 27.32 -28.11
CA LYS A 192 -1.97 27.82 -28.91
C LYS A 192 -1.70 26.93 -30.12
N ALA A 193 -1.60 25.61 -29.94
CA ALA A 193 -1.39 24.67 -31.03
C ALA A 193 -2.52 24.72 -32.06
N ARG A 194 -3.79 24.87 -31.62
CA ARG A 194 -4.92 25.10 -32.51
C ARG A 194 -4.76 26.40 -33.31
N GLY A 195 -4.44 27.50 -32.65
CA GLY A 195 -4.21 28.79 -33.31
C GLY A 195 -3.07 28.74 -34.32
N ASP A 196 -1.94 28.11 -33.98
CA ASP A 196 -0.79 27.93 -34.86
C ASP A 196 -1.15 27.04 -36.08
N MET A 197 -1.98 26.01 -35.87
CA MET A 197 -2.49 25.15 -36.93
C MET A 197 -3.45 25.91 -37.87
N GLU A 198 -4.39 26.67 -37.32
CA GLU A 198 -5.32 27.51 -38.09
C GLU A 198 -4.57 28.55 -38.92
N ALA A 199 -3.55 29.20 -38.34
CA ALA A 199 -2.69 30.14 -39.05
C ALA A 199 -1.90 29.46 -40.18
N ARG A 200 -1.35 28.25 -39.94
CA ARG A 200 -0.67 27.45 -40.97
C ARG A 200 -1.61 27.07 -42.11
N VAL A 201 -2.79 26.55 -41.80
CA VAL A 201 -3.80 26.20 -42.81
C VAL A 201 -4.16 27.43 -43.62
N SER A 202 -4.45 28.56 -42.98
CA SER A 202 -4.78 29.82 -43.67
C SER A 202 -3.63 30.29 -44.58
N SER A 203 -2.38 30.18 -44.13
CA SER A 203 -1.20 30.53 -44.93
C SER A 203 -1.05 29.62 -46.15
N ILE A 204 -1.18 28.31 -45.96
CA ILE A 204 -1.09 27.30 -47.02
C ILE A 204 -2.20 27.51 -48.05
N THR A 205 -3.44 27.69 -47.61
CA THR A 205 -4.58 27.97 -48.50
C THR A 205 -4.36 29.24 -49.31
N SER A 206 -3.83 30.30 -48.69
CA SER A 206 -3.53 31.55 -49.39
C SER A 206 -2.40 31.39 -50.42
N GLU A 207 -1.35 30.65 -50.08
CA GLU A 207 -0.23 30.36 -50.99
C GLU A 207 -0.67 29.50 -52.18
N PHE A 208 -1.53 28.49 -51.95
CA PHE A 208 -2.10 27.69 -53.03
C PHE A 208 -3.03 28.50 -53.93
N ALA A 209 -3.90 29.34 -53.36
CA ALA A 209 -4.76 30.23 -54.15
C ALA A 209 -3.93 31.19 -55.03
N GLN A 210 -2.85 31.75 -54.49
CA GLN A 210 -1.92 32.59 -55.26
C GLN A 210 -1.22 31.80 -56.38
N ARG A 211 -0.70 30.61 -56.10
CA ARG A 211 -0.09 29.74 -57.11
C ARG A 211 -1.07 29.31 -58.19
N GLU A 212 -2.30 28.99 -57.83
CA GLU A 212 -3.34 28.62 -58.78
C GLU A 212 -3.67 29.78 -59.71
N GLN A 213 -3.76 31.00 -59.17
CA GLN A 213 -3.95 32.21 -59.98
C GLN A 213 -2.76 32.49 -60.90
N GLU A 214 -1.52 32.34 -60.41
CA GLU A 214 -0.30 32.50 -61.21
C GLU A 214 -0.21 31.46 -62.33
N LEU A 215 -0.44 30.18 -62.02
CA LEU A 215 -0.44 29.09 -63.00
C LEU A 215 -1.56 29.28 -64.03
N SER A 216 -2.76 29.69 -63.62
CA SER A 216 -3.88 29.97 -64.53
C SER A 216 -3.56 31.13 -65.48
N ALA A 217 -2.95 32.21 -64.97
CA ALA A 217 -2.47 33.32 -65.80
C ALA A 217 -1.39 32.87 -66.78
N ARG A 218 -0.46 32.01 -66.34
CA ARG A 218 0.61 31.46 -67.18
C ARG A 218 0.09 30.48 -68.23
N ILE A 219 -0.89 29.65 -67.91
CA ILE A 219 -1.60 28.78 -68.87
C ILE A 219 -2.30 29.64 -69.91
N SER A 220 -3.03 30.68 -69.50
CA SER A 220 -3.71 31.60 -70.43
C SER A 220 -2.71 32.26 -71.38
N LYS A 221 -1.58 32.73 -70.84
CA LYS A 221 -0.50 33.31 -71.64
C LYS A 221 0.12 32.28 -72.60
N LEU A 222 0.42 31.07 -72.14
CA LEU A 222 0.96 29.99 -72.98
C LEU A 222 -0.03 29.53 -74.05
N GLN A 223 -1.33 29.57 -73.78
CA GLN A 223 -2.37 29.30 -74.76
C GLN A 223 -2.41 30.39 -75.83
N GLU A 224 -2.31 31.66 -75.44
CA GLU A 224 -2.21 32.78 -76.38
C GLU A 224 -0.93 32.69 -77.23
N GLU A 225 0.21 32.44 -76.60
CA GLU A 225 1.49 32.19 -77.27
C GLU A 225 1.39 30.98 -78.21
N ASN A 226 0.76 29.87 -77.80
CA ASN A 226 0.53 28.71 -78.64
C ASN A 226 -0.42 29.00 -79.79
N LEU A 227 -1.45 29.84 -79.63
CA LEU A 227 -2.33 30.24 -80.73
C LEU A 227 -1.58 31.08 -81.76
N VAL A 228 -0.74 32.02 -81.31
CA VAL A 228 0.14 32.80 -82.17
C VAL A 228 1.16 31.91 -82.87
N ALA A 229 1.82 31.02 -82.13
CA ALA A 229 2.79 30.06 -82.65
C ALA A 229 2.12 29.06 -83.60
N ALA A 230 0.91 28.60 -83.31
CA ALA A 230 0.14 27.74 -84.21
C ALA A 230 -0.28 28.48 -85.48
N GLY A 231 -0.64 29.76 -85.41
CA GLY A 231 -0.87 30.62 -86.57
C GLY A 231 0.41 30.81 -87.41
N GLN A 232 1.55 31.02 -86.75
CA GLN A 232 2.85 31.09 -87.40
C GLN A 232 3.27 29.73 -87.98
N ILE A 233 3.01 28.61 -87.30
CA ILE A 233 3.26 27.24 -87.77
C ILE A 233 2.30 26.90 -88.90
N ALA A 234 1.05 27.36 -88.91
CA ALA A 234 0.14 27.16 -90.04
C ALA A 234 0.62 27.94 -91.27
N LYS A 235 1.14 29.15 -91.07
CA LYS A 235 1.80 29.93 -92.12
C LYS A 235 3.08 29.25 -92.61
N LEU A 236 3.95 28.87 -91.69
CA LEU A 236 5.20 28.16 -91.96
C LEU A 236 4.96 26.75 -92.50
N ARG A 237 3.91 26.00 -92.14
CA ARG A 237 3.53 24.70 -92.72
C ARG A 237 2.80 24.87 -94.04
N GLY A 238 2.11 25.99 -94.27
CA GLY A 238 1.73 26.40 -95.63
C GLY A 238 2.97 26.58 -96.51
N GLU A 239 4.05 27.13 -95.93
CA GLU A 239 5.35 27.33 -96.57
C GLU A 239 6.27 26.06 -96.53
N ARG A 240 6.01 25.12 -95.61
CA ARG A 240 6.89 23.98 -95.23
C ARG A 240 6.14 22.63 -95.21
N ASN A 241 4.94 22.54 -95.81
CA ASN A 241 4.41 21.29 -96.36
C ASN A 241 5.20 20.86 -97.61
N GLN A 242 6.19 21.67 -98.01
CA GLN A 242 7.28 21.28 -98.89
C GLN A 242 8.47 20.64 -98.16
N GLU A 243 8.56 20.69 -96.82
CA GLU A 243 9.77 20.25 -96.11
C GLU A 243 9.49 19.61 -94.73
N LEU A 244 9.53 18.27 -94.71
CA LEU A 244 10.19 17.48 -93.64
C LEU A 244 9.51 17.35 -92.24
N PHE A 245 8.92 16.16 -92.08
CA PHE A 245 8.74 15.26 -90.92
C PHE A 245 9.71 15.35 -89.68
N LYS A 246 9.20 14.90 -88.50
CA LYS A 246 9.83 14.14 -87.34
C LYS A 246 10.28 14.81 -86.00
N GLY A 247 9.96 14.09 -84.91
CA GLY A 247 10.83 13.79 -83.73
C GLY A 247 10.07 13.75 -82.38
N ARG A 248 10.25 12.85 -81.38
CA ARG A 248 11.10 11.67 -81.00
C ARG A 248 10.42 10.99 -79.77
N SER A 249 10.75 9.82 -79.21
CA SER A 249 11.21 8.49 -79.66
C SER A 249 10.65 7.48 -78.64
N GLU A 250 10.08 6.38 -79.13
CA GLU A 250 9.11 5.53 -78.42
C GLU A 250 9.74 4.22 -77.87
N GLU A 251 10.98 4.29 -77.36
CA GLU A 251 11.78 3.09 -76.99
C GLU A 251 11.75 2.69 -75.49
N SER A 252 11.00 3.38 -74.62
CA SER A 252 11.09 3.21 -73.15
C SER A 252 10.15 2.19 -72.52
N LEU A 253 9.34 1.46 -73.31
CA LEU A 253 8.32 0.52 -72.81
C LEU A 253 8.77 -0.95 -72.85
N VAL A 254 10.06 -1.20 -73.08
CA VAL A 254 10.63 -2.55 -73.12
C VAL A 254 11.26 -2.89 -71.77
N ASP A 255 10.67 -3.84 -71.06
CA ASP A 255 11.16 -4.28 -69.74
C ASP A 255 12.27 -5.33 -69.85
N ALA A 256 12.20 -6.19 -70.87
CA ALA A 256 13.20 -7.23 -71.12
C ALA A 256 13.19 -7.71 -72.57
N LYS A 257 14.05 -8.69 -72.86
CA LYS A 257 14.02 -9.46 -74.11
C LYS A 257 13.94 -10.95 -73.83
N VAL A 258 13.38 -11.68 -74.78
CA VAL A 258 13.45 -13.16 -74.81
C VAL A 258 14.90 -13.56 -75.10
N VAL A 259 15.52 -14.30 -74.19
CA VAL A 259 16.93 -14.73 -74.29
C VAL A 259 17.09 -16.18 -74.75
N ALA A 260 16.09 -17.03 -74.54
CA ALA A 260 16.08 -18.40 -75.03
C ALA A 260 14.65 -18.94 -75.19
N LEU A 261 14.49 -19.91 -76.09
CA LEU A 261 13.25 -20.67 -76.27
C LEU A 261 13.48 -22.10 -75.77
N LYS A 262 12.46 -22.70 -75.14
CA LYS A 262 12.43 -24.11 -74.76
C LYS A 262 11.23 -24.80 -75.42
N PRO A 263 11.33 -25.17 -76.72
CA PRO A 263 10.20 -25.66 -77.51
C PRO A 263 9.55 -26.91 -76.92
N ASN A 264 10.34 -27.79 -76.32
CA ASN A 264 9.86 -29.07 -75.76
C ASN A 264 9.09 -28.89 -74.43
N GLU A 265 9.22 -27.73 -73.77
CA GLU A 265 8.62 -27.44 -72.46
C GLU A 265 7.48 -26.40 -72.54
N ASN A 266 7.13 -25.94 -73.75
CA ASN A 266 6.22 -24.80 -73.97
C ASN A 266 6.58 -23.58 -73.09
N ALA A 267 7.88 -23.33 -72.98
CA ALA A 267 8.43 -22.32 -72.10
C ALA A 267 9.47 -21.46 -72.83
N ILE A 268 9.67 -20.25 -72.33
CA ILE A 268 10.68 -19.31 -72.80
C ILE A 268 11.49 -18.78 -71.63
N VAL A 269 12.64 -18.20 -71.90
CA VAL A 269 13.46 -17.53 -70.89
C VAL A 269 13.55 -16.05 -71.24
N ILE A 270 13.25 -15.18 -70.28
CA ILE A 270 13.34 -13.72 -70.39
C ILE A 270 14.54 -13.19 -69.60
N GLY A 271 15.15 -12.11 -70.07
CA GLY A 271 16.37 -11.50 -69.53
C GLY A 271 16.19 -10.63 -68.28
N ILE A 272 15.20 -10.92 -67.45
CA ILE A 272 14.95 -10.29 -66.15
C ILE A 272 14.68 -11.37 -65.10
N GLY A 273 15.12 -11.15 -63.87
CA GLY A 273 15.04 -12.13 -62.79
C GLY A 273 14.81 -11.48 -61.42
N LYS A 274 15.20 -12.17 -60.35
CA LYS A 274 14.98 -11.73 -58.95
C LYS A 274 15.54 -10.34 -58.68
N LYS A 275 16.70 -9.99 -59.27
CA LYS A 275 17.33 -8.67 -59.12
C LYS A 275 16.51 -7.53 -59.72
N GLN A 276 15.62 -7.84 -60.66
CA GLN A 276 14.68 -6.87 -61.24
C GLN A 276 13.28 -7.03 -60.65
N LYS A 277 13.12 -7.76 -59.54
CA LYS A 277 11.85 -7.95 -58.80
C LYS A 277 10.80 -8.72 -59.59
N VAL A 278 11.24 -9.66 -60.43
CA VAL A 278 10.35 -10.63 -61.09
C VAL A 278 10.04 -11.76 -60.10
N ASP A 279 8.77 -12.09 -59.96
CA ASP A 279 8.29 -13.19 -59.11
C ASP A 279 7.49 -14.24 -59.92
N VAL A 280 7.35 -15.44 -59.35
CA VAL A 280 6.57 -16.53 -59.95
C VAL A 280 5.09 -16.12 -60.01
N GLY A 281 4.43 -16.39 -61.15
CA GLY A 281 3.05 -16.00 -61.42
C GLY A 281 2.88 -14.62 -62.08
N MET A 282 3.95 -13.83 -62.21
CA MET A 282 3.87 -12.56 -62.97
C MET A 282 3.65 -12.83 -64.46
N SER A 283 2.76 -12.06 -65.09
CA SER A 283 2.48 -12.16 -66.52
C SER A 283 3.15 -11.06 -67.33
N PHE A 284 3.69 -11.41 -68.51
CA PHE A 284 4.26 -10.45 -69.45
C PHE A 284 3.68 -10.65 -70.86
N ALA A 285 3.60 -9.55 -71.61
CA ALA A 285 3.26 -9.56 -73.03
C ALA A 285 4.52 -9.48 -73.88
N ILE A 286 4.55 -10.23 -74.97
CA ILE A 286 5.69 -10.31 -75.90
C ILE A 286 5.35 -9.59 -77.20
N TYR A 287 6.27 -8.78 -77.68
CA TYR A 287 6.17 -7.97 -78.89
C TYR A 287 7.35 -8.26 -79.81
N ALA A 288 7.15 -8.11 -81.11
CA ALA A 288 8.21 -8.35 -82.10
C ALA A 288 9.41 -7.40 -81.89
N ASP A 289 9.12 -6.14 -81.59
CA ASP A 289 10.12 -5.11 -81.30
C ASP A 289 9.57 -4.04 -80.34
N ALA A 290 10.47 -3.18 -79.88
CA ALA A 290 10.13 -2.03 -79.02
C ALA A 290 9.12 -1.08 -79.70
N ALA A 291 9.21 -0.93 -81.02
CA ALA A 291 8.37 -0.04 -81.81
C ALA A 291 6.92 -0.54 -81.96
N SER A 292 6.66 -1.80 -81.62
CA SER A 292 5.34 -2.42 -81.61
C SER A 292 4.56 -2.11 -80.34
N ILE A 293 5.20 -1.53 -79.31
CA ILE A 293 4.57 -1.16 -78.03
C ILE A 293 4.09 0.30 -78.11
N LYS A 294 3.23 0.59 -79.09
CA LYS A 294 2.66 1.94 -79.29
C LYS A 294 1.19 1.94 -78.94
N VAL A 295 0.82 2.74 -77.95
CA VAL A 295 -0.58 3.01 -77.63
C VAL A 295 -1.29 3.53 -78.88
N ASP A 296 -2.41 2.92 -79.25
CA ASP A 296 -3.24 3.40 -80.36
C ASP A 296 -3.74 4.82 -80.03
N PRO A 297 -3.36 5.84 -80.82
CA PRO A 297 -3.70 7.23 -80.53
C PRO A 297 -5.22 7.52 -80.61
N ALA A 298 -6.03 6.60 -81.16
CA ALA A 298 -7.49 6.74 -81.20
C ALA A 298 -8.21 6.08 -80.02
N SER A 299 -7.69 4.99 -79.45
CA SER A 299 -8.35 4.19 -78.41
C SER A 299 -7.66 4.21 -77.05
N GLY A 300 -6.38 4.61 -76.99
CA GLY A 300 -5.60 4.58 -75.75
C GLY A 300 -5.18 3.17 -75.31
N GLU A 301 -5.45 2.15 -76.11
CA GLU A 301 -5.12 0.75 -75.80
C GLU A 301 -3.75 0.34 -76.37
N TYR A 302 -3.06 -0.54 -75.65
CA TYR A 302 -1.85 -1.18 -76.17
C TYR A 302 -2.22 -2.25 -77.22
N PRO A 303 -1.48 -2.33 -78.33
CA PRO A 303 -1.70 -3.34 -79.35
C PRO A 303 -1.48 -4.73 -78.73
N ARG A 304 -2.26 -5.70 -79.20
CA ARG A 304 -2.17 -7.07 -78.69
C ARG A 304 -0.79 -7.67 -79.02
N GLY A 305 -0.05 -8.09 -78.00
CA GLY A 305 1.24 -8.76 -78.15
C GLY A 305 1.14 -10.09 -78.92
N LYS A 306 2.28 -10.55 -79.44
CA LYS A 306 2.47 -11.86 -80.10
C LYS A 306 2.10 -13.00 -79.17
N ALA A 307 2.40 -12.86 -77.89
CA ALA A 307 2.13 -13.86 -76.89
C ALA A 307 1.98 -13.26 -75.49
N ASN A 308 1.31 -14.01 -74.61
CA ASN A 308 1.28 -13.76 -73.18
C ASN A 308 1.97 -14.92 -72.47
N VAL A 309 2.83 -14.61 -71.50
CA VAL A 309 3.60 -15.59 -70.74
C VAL A 309 3.45 -15.36 -69.25
N GLU A 310 3.58 -16.43 -68.48
CA GLU A 310 3.54 -16.41 -67.02
C GLU A 310 4.86 -16.97 -66.47
N VAL A 311 5.48 -16.27 -65.53
CA VAL A 311 6.73 -16.71 -64.91
C VAL A 311 6.47 -17.95 -64.05
N ILE A 312 7.21 -19.04 -64.31
CA ILE A 312 7.10 -20.30 -63.57
C ILE A 312 8.34 -20.63 -62.73
N ALA A 313 9.48 -20.03 -63.05
CA ALA A 313 10.71 -20.14 -62.28
C ALA A 313 11.57 -18.90 -62.47
N VAL A 314 12.17 -18.40 -61.39
CA VAL A 314 12.98 -17.17 -61.39
C VAL A 314 14.40 -17.48 -60.93
N SER A 315 15.40 -17.05 -61.71
CA SER A 315 16.82 -17.00 -61.35
C SER A 315 17.24 -15.55 -61.09
N ASP A 316 18.50 -15.31 -60.69
CA ASP A 316 18.96 -13.96 -60.31
C ASP A 316 18.77 -12.89 -61.41
N THR A 317 19.02 -13.24 -62.67
CA THR A 317 19.00 -12.31 -63.81
C THR A 317 18.13 -12.78 -64.98
N THR A 318 17.51 -13.95 -64.88
CA THR A 318 16.66 -14.52 -65.91
C THR A 318 15.45 -15.22 -65.28
N SER A 319 14.37 -15.34 -66.05
CA SER A 319 13.14 -16.02 -65.61
C SER A 319 12.64 -16.97 -66.68
N THR A 320 12.27 -18.18 -66.30
CA THR A 320 11.58 -19.13 -67.19
C THR A 320 10.08 -18.88 -67.09
N CYS A 321 9.45 -18.65 -68.24
CA CYS A 321 8.03 -18.34 -68.35
C CYS A 321 7.33 -19.40 -69.19
N ARG A 322 6.13 -19.82 -68.80
CA ARG A 322 5.24 -20.67 -69.56
C ARG A 322 4.42 -19.83 -70.54
N LEU A 323 4.23 -20.33 -71.74
CA LEU A 323 3.40 -19.68 -72.75
C LEU A 323 1.91 -19.91 -72.45
N LEU A 324 1.15 -18.83 -72.22
CA LEU A 324 -0.29 -18.88 -71.97
C LEU A 324 -1.10 -18.80 -73.26
N SER A 325 -0.70 -17.91 -74.17
CA SER A 325 -1.37 -17.72 -75.45
C SER A 325 -0.40 -17.17 -76.48
N GLU A 326 -0.53 -17.58 -77.74
CA GLU A 326 0.28 -17.13 -78.86
C GLU A 326 -0.60 -16.81 -80.08
N SER A 327 -0.23 -15.76 -80.81
CA SER A 327 -0.93 -15.31 -82.01
C SER A 327 -0.60 -16.20 -83.20
N LYS A 328 -1.65 -16.70 -83.89
CA LYS A 328 -1.49 -17.61 -85.04
C LYS A 328 -0.77 -16.88 -86.19
N GLY A 329 0.39 -17.41 -86.59
CA GLY A 329 1.17 -16.91 -87.73
C GLY A 329 2.35 -16.00 -87.36
N ASN A 330 2.57 -15.68 -86.09
CA ASN A 330 3.72 -14.89 -85.65
C ASN A 330 4.34 -15.48 -84.35
N PRO A 331 5.16 -16.54 -84.46
CA PRO A 331 5.68 -17.26 -83.30
C PRO A 331 6.72 -16.44 -82.50
N VAL A 332 6.82 -16.69 -81.20
CA VAL A 332 7.81 -16.04 -80.31
C VAL A 332 9.24 -16.37 -80.74
N ALA A 333 10.08 -15.34 -80.88
CA ALA A 333 11.48 -15.46 -81.28
C ALA A 333 12.43 -14.94 -80.19
N VAL A 334 13.69 -15.42 -80.21
CA VAL A 334 14.75 -14.84 -79.37
C VAL A 334 15.01 -13.40 -79.82
N GLY A 335 15.08 -12.48 -78.86
CA GLY A 335 15.24 -11.05 -79.10
C GLY A 335 13.93 -10.25 -79.10
N ASP A 336 12.77 -10.91 -79.12
CA ASP A 336 11.46 -10.27 -78.96
C ASP A 336 11.41 -9.47 -77.65
N SER A 337 10.71 -8.33 -77.68
CA SER A 337 10.60 -7.40 -76.56
C SER A 337 9.51 -7.85 -75.59
N VAL A 338 9.79 -7.77 -74.30
CA VAL A 338 8.90 -8.20 -73.22
C VAL A 338 8.48 -6.97 -72.44
N ALA A 339 7.19 -6.82 -72.18
CA ALA A 339 6.66 -5.71 -71.40
C ALA A 339 5.48 -6.13 -70.51
N ASN A 340 5.37 -5.49 -69.35
CA ASN A 340 4.25 -5.58 -68.42
C ASN A 340 3.93 -4.17 -67.89
N ALA A 341 2.73 -3.68 -68.21
CA ALA A 341 2.30 -2.33 -67.85
C ALA A 341 2.18 -2.07 -66.34
N LEU A 342 2.12 -3.12 -65.51
CA LEU A 342 2.05 -3.02 -64.04
C LEU A 342 3.40 -3.25 -63.35
N TYR A 343 4.43 -3.61 -64.12
CA TYR A 343 5.76 -3.89 -63.61
C TYR A 343 6.64 -2.65 -63.74
N ASP A 344 7.24 -2.25 -62.63
CA ASP A 344 8.24 -1.19 -62.61
C ASP A 344 9.47 -1.70 -61.85
N PRO A 345 10.56 -2.04 -62.55
CA PRO A 345 11.79 -2.50 -61.90
C PRO A 345 12.47 -1.38 -61.08
N SER A 346 12.20 -0.11 -61.43
CA SER A 346 12.76 1.07 -60.78
C SER A 346 12.04 1.48 -59.50
N LYS A 347 10.85 0.92 -59.22
CA LYS A 347 10.10 1.19 -57.99
C LYS A 347 10.83 0.65 -56.76
N THR A 348 11.35 1.53 -55.92
CA THR A 348 12.00 1.16 -54.66
C THR A 348 10.96 1.07 -53.55
N TYR A 349 10.70 -0.14 -53.05
CA TYR A 349 9.78 -0.35 -51.94
C TYR A 349 10.44 0.04 -50.60
N SER A 350 9.69 0.71 -49.73
CA SER A 350 10.14 1.09 -48.40
C SER A 350 9.62 0.13 -47.32
N PHE A 351 10.50 -0.25 -46.40
CA PHE A 351 10.22 -1.22 -45.35
C PHE A 351 10.58 -0.65 -43.99
N LEU A 352 9.61 -0.65 -43.07
CA LEU A 352 9.88 -0.49 -41.65
C LEU A 352 10.01 -1.88 -41.03
N ILE A 353 11.10 -2.17 -40.32
CA ILE A 353 11.34 -3.49 -39.73
C ILE A 353 11.42 -3.32 -38.22
N TYR A 354 10.68 -4.12 -37.45
CA TYR A 354 10.69 -4.06 -35.98
C TYR A 354 10.34 -5.39 -35.31
N GLY A 355 10.97 -5.68 -34.17
CA GLY A 355 10.74 -6.90 -33.38
C GLY A 355 11.94 -7.86 -33.38
N ASN A 356 11.74 -9.06 -32.83
CA ASN A 356 12.76 -10.10 -32.76
C ASN A 356 12.64 -11.05 -33.96
N PHE A 357 13.75 -11.42 -34.58
CA PHE A 357 13.79 -12.28 -35.77
C PHE A 357 14.72 -13.47 -35.55
N ASP A 358 14.47 -14.56 -36.29
CA ASP A 358 15.23 -15.82 -36.25
C ASP A 358 15.71 -16.15 -37.68
N VAL A 359 16.64 -15.33 -38.16
CA VAL A 359 17.18 -15.29 -39.52
C VAL A 359 18.11 -16.47 -39.79
N ASN A 360 18.85 -16.89 -38.76
CA ASN A 360 19.74 -18.04 -38.81
C ASN A 360 19.01 -19.38 -38.58
N ASN A 361 17.71 -19.34 -38.24
CA ASN A 361 16.84 -20.49 -38.02
C ASN A 361 17.32 -21.40 -36.89
N ASP A 362 17.79 -20.81 -35.78
CA ASP A 362 18.16 -21.51 -34.55
C ASP A 362 16.99 -21.60 -33.53
N ALA A 363 15.81 -21.11 -33.92
CA ALA A 363 14.58 -21.03 -33.12
C ALA A 363 14.64 -20.04 -31.95
N ILE A 364 15.64 -19.16 -31.91
CA ILE A 364 15.80 -18.11 -30.91
C ILE A 364 15.67 -16.76 -31.60
N ALA A 365 14.50 -16.13 -31.51
CA ALA A 365 14.30 -14.82 -32.09
C ALA A 365 15.02 -13.73 -31.28
N THR A 366 16.00 -13.05 -31.89
CA THR A 366 16.79 -11.99 -31.25
C THR A 366 16.54 -10.61 -31.87
N PRO A 367 16.74 -9.51 -31.12
CA PRO A 367 16.65 -8.16 -31.67
C PRO A 367 17.85 -7.81 -32.56
N THR A 368 18.98 -8.51 -32.43
CA THR A 368 20.21 -8.24 -33.18
C THR A 368 20.09 -8.63 -34.64
N GLU A 369 19.26 -9.63 -34.96
CA GLU A 369 19.09 -10.13 -36.33
C GLU A 369 18.23 -9.20 -37.22
N GLN A 370 17.68 -8.12 -36.65
CA GLN A 370 17.01 -7.08 -37.40
C GLN A 370 17.95 -6.46 -38.46
N SER A 371 19.24 -6.30 -38.18
CA SER A 371 20.21 -5.76 -39.14
C SER A 371 20.42 -6.68 -40.34
N ASP A 372 20.36 -7.99 -40.12
CA ASP A 372 20.53 -8.98 -41.19
C ASP A 372 19.33 -8.94 -42.16
N LEU A 373 18.12 -8.74 -41.62
CA LEU A 373 16.91 -8.48 -42.43
C LEU A 373 17.01 -7.16 -43.21
N LYS A 374 17.52 -6.09 -42.59
CA LYS A 374 17.73 -4.81 -43.29
C LYS A 374 18.67 -5.00 -44.48
N ALA A 375 19.81 -5.67 -44.28
CA ALA A 375 20.77 -5.96 -45.34
C ALA A 375 20.17 -6.83 -46.46
N LEU A 376 19.30 -7.77 -46.11
CA LEU A 376 18.58 -8.63 -47.05
C LEU A 376 17.64 -7.82 -47.98
N ILE A 377 16.86 -6.91 -47.38
CA ILE A 377 15.92 -6.02 -48.09
C ILE A 377 16.68 -5.04 -48.98
N GLU A 378 17.74 -4.44 -48.46
CA GLU A 378 18.58 -3.50 -49.21
C GLU A 378 19.30 -4.20 -50.37
N GLY A 379 19.79 -5.43 -50.16
CA GLY A 379 20.37 -6.26 -51.21
C GLY A 379 19.37 -6.69 -52.30
N TRP A 380 18.07 -6.73 -51.98
CA TRP A 380 17.00 -6.95 -52.95
C TRP A 380 16.61 -5.68 -53.72
N GLY A 381 17.05 -4.50 -53.28
CA GLY A 381 16.72 -3.21 -53.89
C GLY A 381 15.51 -2.51 -53.26
N GLY A 382 15.15 -2.89 -52.04
CA GLY A 382 14.25 -2.12 -51.16
C GLY A 382 15.03 -1.10 -50.33
N LYS A 383 14.30 -0.20 -49.67
CA LYS A 383 14.84 0.80 -48.74
C LYS A 383 14.34 0.51 -47.34
N SER A 384 15.24 0.37 -46.37
CA SER A 384 14.84 0.31 -44.96
C SER A 384 14.61 1.72 -44.42
N VAL A 385 13.58 1.89 -43.59
CA VAL A 385 13.26 3.14 -42.89
C VAL A 385 13.06 2.86 -41.40
N ASP A 386 13.31 3.88 -40.57
CA ASP A 386 13.32 3.71 -39.11
C ASP A 386 12.01 4.11 -38.42
N ASP A 387 11.13 4.84 -39.12
CA ASP A 387 9.84 5.28 -38.57
C ASP A 387 8.70 5.11 -39.56
N LEU A 388 7.48 5.07 -39.03
CA LEU A 388 6.27 4.87 -39.81
C LEU A 388 5.82 6.21 -40.44
N GLY A 389 6.34 6.49 -41.64
CA GLY A 389 5.93 7.61 -42.49
C GLY A 389 4.81 7.25 -43.47
N GLY A 390 4.26 8.26 -44.15
CA GLY A 390 3.25 8.06 -45.21
C GLY A 390 3.81 7.44 -46.49
N ASP A 391 5.13 7.33 -46.61
CA ASP A 391 5.87 6.74 -47.72
C ASP A 391 6.34 5.30 -47.45
N VAL A 392 5.89 4.67 -46.35
CA VAL A 392 6.18 3.27 -46.01
C VAL A 392 5.25 2.34 -46.78
N ASP A 393 5.79 1.41 -47.57
CA ASP A 393 5.01 0.42 -48.31
C ASP A 393 4.69 -0.83 -47.46
N PHE A 394 5.62 -1.27 -46.61
CA PHE A 394 5.48 -2.48 -45.81
C PHE A 394 6.00 -2.32 -44.38
N LEU A 395 5.26 -2.87 -43.42
CA LEU A 395 5.76 -3.09 -42.05
C LEU A 395 6.14 -4.56 -41.87
N VAL A 396 7.40 -4.84 -41.58
CA VAL A 396 7.89 -6.18 -41.24
C VAL A 396 7.95 -6.31 -39.72
N LEU A 397 7.10 -7.16 -39.15
CA LEU A 397 7.09 -7.46 -37.73
C LEU A 397 7.63 -8.85 -37.43
N GLY A 398 8.60 -8.89 -36.52
CA GLY A 398 9.11 -10.11 -35.92
C GLY A 398 8.24 -10.61 -34.77
N GLN A 399 8.78 -11.55 -34.00
CA GLN A 399 8.18 -11.97 -32.75
C GLN A 399 8.14 -10.81 -31.76
N ARG A 400 7.01 -10.70 -31.04
CA ARG A 400 6.83 -9.69 -29.99
C ARG A 400 7.78 -9.99 -28.83
N PRO A 401 8.60 -9.03 -28.38
CA PRO A 401 9.46 -9.22 -27.22
C PRO A 401 8.65 -9.58 -25.96
N ILE A 402 9.17 -10.50 -25.16
CA ILE A 402 8.56 -10.90 -23.89
C ILE A 402 8.89 -9.85 -22.82
N LEU A 403 7.85 -9.34 -22.15
CA LEU A 403 8.00 -8.44 -21.01
C LEU A 403 8.03 -9.28 -19.73
N PRO A 404 9.12 -9.29 -18.95
CA PRO A 404 9.13 -9.96 -17.65
C PRO A 404 8.10 -9.35 -16.69
N PRO A 405 7.70 -10.04 -15.62
CA PRO A 405 6.82 -9.46 -14.61
C PRO A 405 7.42 -8.18 -14.03
N ARG A 406 6.55 -7.23 -13.65
CA ARG A 406 6.98 -5.96 -13.07
C ARG A 406 7.83 -6.23 -11.82
N PRO A 407 9.07 -5.68 -11.74
CA PRO A 407 9.89 -5.82 -10.56
C PRO A 407 9.20 -5.27 -9.30
N GLY A 408 9.51 -5.85 -8.14
CA GLY A 408 9.06 -5.35 -6.84
C GLY A 408 9.59 -3.95 -6.53
N ALA A 409 8.97 -3.27 -5.57
CA ALA A 409 9.36 -1.90 -5.19
C ALA A 409 10.77 -1.83 -4.56
N ASP A 410 11.29 -2.97 -4.11
CA ASP A 410 12.62 -3.19 -3.53
C ASP A 410 13.66 -3.69 -4.55
N ALA A 411 13.29 -3.81 -5.83
CA ALA A 411 14.21 -4.30 -6.85
C ALA A 411 15.40 -3.35 -7.06
N PRO A 412 16.62 -3.88 -7.29
CA PRO A 412 17.78 -3.09 -7.70
C PRO A 412 17.48 -2.17 -8.89
N ILE A 413 18.11 -0.99 -8.90
CA ILE A 413 17.88 0.05 -9.92
C ILE A 413 18.16 -0.50 -11.33
N GLU A 414 19.14 -1.38 -11.48
CA GLU A 414 19.54 -2.00 -12.73
C GLU A 414 18.40 -2.85 -13.32
N ILE A 415 17.69 -3.61 -12.47
CA ILE A 415 16.55 -4.44 -12.88
C ILE A 415 15.37 -3.54 -13.28
N LEU A 416 15.14 -2.46 -12.54
CA LEU A 416 14.08 -1.50 -12.86
C LEU A 416 14.35 -0.79 -14.19
N GLN A 417 15.59 -0.37 -14.45
CA GLN A 417 15.99 0.27 -15.70
C GLN A 417 15.82 -0.68 -16.90
N GLU A 418 16.23 -1.94 -16.75
CA GLU A 418 16.08 -2.95 -17.80
C GLU A 418 14.60 -3.26 -18.09
N TYR A 419 13.77 -3.35 -17.05
CA TYR A 419 12.32 -3.47 -17.22
C TYR A 419 11.71 -2.28 -17.98
N ILE A 420 12.09 -1.04 -17.64
CA ILE A 420 11.62 0.17 -18.34
C ILE A 420 12.05 0.14 -19.82
N ARG A 421 13.29 -0.28 -20.11
CA ARG A 421 13.81 -0.41 -21.47
C ARG A 421 12.99 -1.42 -22.28
N LEU A 422 12.77 -2.63 -21.75
CA LEU A 422 11.95 -3.66 -22.39
C LEU A 422 10.49 -3.21 -22.56
N SER A 423 9.92 -2.53 -21.57
CA SER A 423 8.56 -1.99 -21.65
C SER A 423 8.39 -1.03 -22.84
N ARG A 424 9.36 -0.13 -23.07
CA ARG A 424 9.31 0.80 -24.22
C ARG A 424 9.41 0.08 -25.56
N ILE A 425 10.23 -0.96 -25.65
CA ILE A 425 10.37 -1.78 -26.87
C ILE A 425 9.04 -2.47 -27.20
N VAL A 426 8.41 -3.06 -26.18
CA VAL A 426 7.12 -3.74 -26.32
C VAL A 426 6.02 -2.74 -26.69
N GLU A 427 5.98 -1.58 -26.05
CA GLU A 427 5.03 -0.51 -26.37
C GLU A 427 5.18 -0.01 -27.81
N ARG A 428 6.42 0.16 -28.28
CA ARG A 428 6.70 0.54 -29.66
C ARG A 428 6.24 -0.53 -30.65
N TYR A 429 6.48 -1.82 -30.35
CA TYR A 429 5.97 -2.93 -31.16
C TYR A 429 4.44 -2.86 -31.31
N ASP A 430 3.74 -2.74 -30.17
CA ASP A 430 2.27 -2.70 -30.13
C ASP A 430 1.73 -1.45 -30.84
N THR A 431 2.45 -0.32 -30.75
CA THR A 431 2.10 0.93 -31.42
C THR A 431 2.21 0.80 -32.94
N LEU A 432 3.34 0.28 -33.44
CA LEU A 432 3.55 0.08 -34.88
C LEU A 432 2.51 -0.89 -35.46
N TYR A 433 2.21 -1.98 -34.75
CA TYR A 433 1.19 -2.94 -35.17
C TYR A 433 -0.20 -2.29 -35.26
N LYS A 434 -0.62 -1.54 -34.24
CA LYS A 434 -1.91 -0.82 -34.23
C LYS A 434 -1.99 0.24 -35.31
N GLN A 435 -0.92 1.02 -35.50
CA GLN A 435 -0.85 2.04 -36.53
C GLN A 435 -1.00 1.42 -37.92
N ALA A 436 -0.26 0.34 -38.21
CA ALA A 436 -0.36 -0.35 -39.49
C ALA A 436 -1.77 -0.89 -39.77
N ILE A 437 -2.44 -1.48 -38.78
CA ILE A 437 -3.83 -1.93 -38.92
C ILE A 437 -4.75 -0.74 -39.22
N SER A 438 -4.56 0.39 -38.51
CA SER A 438 -5.42 1.57 -38.67
C SER A 438 -5.25 2.28 -40.02
N THR A 439 -4.05 2.24 -40.60
CA THR A 439 -3.73 2.88 -41.89
C THR A 439 -3.88 1.94 -43.07
N GLY A 440 -4.19 0.66 -42.83
CA GLY A 440 -4.25 -0.38 -43.87
C GLY A 440 -2.88 -0.76 -44.43
N LEU A 441 -1.78 -0.40 -43.74
CA LEU A 441 -0.43 -0.76 -44.14
C LEU A 441 -0.24 -2.28 -44.06
N PRO A 442 0.22 -2.94 -45.13
CA PRO A 442 0.47 -4.37 -45.10
C PRO A 442 1.54 -4.77 -44.06
N VAL A 443 1.17 -5.67 -43.16
CA VAL A 443 2.09 -6.24 -42.16
C VAL A 443 2.59 -7.61 -42.63
N LEU A 444 3.90 -7.73 -42.76
CA LEU A 444 4.60 -8.94 -43.15
C LEU A 444 5.27 -9.58 -41.92
N ASN A 445 5.16 -10.90 -41.81
CA ASN A 445 6.05 -11.67 -40.96
C ASN A 445 7.28 -12.12 -41.75
N GLU A 446 8.27 -12.68 -41.07
CA GLU A 446 9.53 -13.12 -41.67
C GLU A 446 9.33 -14.04 -42.89
N ASN A 447 8.44 -15.03 -42.79
CA ASN A 447 8.16 -15.95 -43.91
C ASN A 447 7.57 -15.25 -45.13
N ARG A 448 6.63 -14.32 -44.93
CA ARG A 448 6.03 -13.55 -46.03
C ARG A 448 7.03 -12.60 -46.67
N LEU A 449 7.95 -12.04 -45.89
CA LEU A 449 9.05 -11.23 -46.41
C LEU A 449 9.94 -12.08 -47.32
N TYR A 450 10.35 -13.27 -46.87
CA TYR A 450 11.18 -14.19 -47.66
C TYR A 450 10.51 -14.57 -48.99
N THR A 451 9.21 -14.86 -48.96
CA THR A 451 8.44 -15.08 -50.19
C THR A 451 8.46 -13.86 -51.11
N LEU A 452 8.17 -12.67 -50.58
CA LEU A 452 8.11 -11.42 -51.35
C LEU A 452 9.42 -11.09 -52.07
N ILE A 453 10.56 -11.36 -51.43
CA ILE A 453 11.89 -11.09 -52.01
C ILE A 453 12.46 -12.31 -52.75
N GLY A 454 11.66 -13.37 -52.91
CA GLY A 454 12.03 -14.58 -53.64
C GLY A 454 13.20 -15.35 -53.01
N ARG A 455 13.34 -15.36 -51.68
CA ARG A 455 14.37 -16.11 -50.95
C ARG A 455 13.77 -17.25 -50.13
N GLU A 456 14.54 -18.33 -50.02
CA GLU A 456 14.24 -19.43 -49.11
C GLU A 456 14.96 -19.20 -47.78
N ARG A 457 14.34 -19.62 -46.68
CA ARG A 457 14.90 -19.49 -45.33
C ARG A 457 16.13 -20.40 -45.21
N ALA A 458 17.21 -19.92 -44.60
CA ALA A 458 18.39 -20.73 -44.37
C ALA A 458 18.02 -21.93 -43.48
N GLY A 459 18.20 -23.15 -43.97
CA GLY A 459 17.91 -24.38 -43.22
C GLY A 459 16.56 -25.04 -43.50
N ALA A 460 15.71 -24.50 -44.39
CA ALA A 460 14.53 -25.22 -44.87
C ALA A 460 14.95 -26.26 -45.94
N ARG A 461 15.23 -27.49 -45.50
CA ARG A 461 15.28 -28.69 -46.34
C ARG A 461 14.25 -29.70 -45.87
#